data_AF-A0A1Q9DKK2-F1
#
_entry.id   AF-A0A1Q9DKK2-F1
#
_cell.length_a   1.000
_cell.length_b   1.000
_cell.length_c   1.000
_cell.angle_alpha   90.00
_cell.angle_beta   90.00
_cell.angle_gamma   90.00
#
_symmetry.space_group_name_H-M   'P 1'
#
loop_
_entity.id
_entity.type
_entity.pdbx_description
1 polymer ?
#
loop_
_entity_poly.entity_id
_entity_poly.type
_entity_poly.pdbx_seq_one_letter_code
_entity_poly.pdbx_strand_id
1 'polypeptide(L)'
;MPRWGKRGPDLCAEVQPTPTPEPLDLSASKVAGYIGRPAACSQGHLFPGCTIADSSGKLGQIEFVPRGSSEEVLVQYSQDPQDLAALRWTGRHELRVVDATTRRSTERADVRAYREALRAIRLRSAGQPVEEIAEELGRPTSWVRQRMDQSPATLQKPKGMEWWDAEGFCEVTYLRGYARQPGLYEDIVATVDWEQDKVWRVRKQEGNANWHLRTVKECPGLGRGFCGRSLQKVPDDTHQIGPRDVHHAAKTRPHGNWYCSMAQEGCQKPQLASPLQEPYWWCSKCSWYCCDACVQRMPDKATSKQVAQWRPGASPQLDALVADVVKDFNLPDPFQAGYTIKMNWYPDALSRVSPHRHDNWTLLISLGAPRVLSVDRAQVLMEDGDLILFGTQSHGVPEMPSAAGGRLSLVFMFAPDQELQLAAYSASWQDGYDDWADTSENRGEVEGAALQALCAMGFSEEQARASLLATEGDTEQAVSLLLSSA
;
A
#
# COMPACT_ATOMS: atom_id res chain seq x y z
N MET A 1 74.03 -25.41 2.22
CA MET A 1 73.76 -26.81 1.79
C MET A 1 73.80 -27.70 3.04
N PRO A 2 73.07 -28.83 3.17
CA PRO A 2 71.93 -29.37 2.44
C PRO A 2 70.74 -29.77 3.37
N ARG A 3 69.73 -30.44 2.78
CA ARG A 3 68.51 -31.03 3.36
C ARG A 3 68.75 -32.05 4.50
N TRP A 4 67.72 -32.26 5.36
CA TRP A 4 66.98 -33.51 5.65
C TRP A 4 66.45 -33.57 7.11
N GLY A 5 65.15 -33.87 7.29
CA GLY A 5 64.72 -34.87 8.29
C GLY A 5 63.82 -34.49 9.48
N LYS A 6 62.53 -34.82 9.35
CA LYS A 6 61.72 -35.71 10.24
C LYS A 6 61.21 -35.28 11.65
N ARG A 7 59.89 -35.55 11.81
CA ARG A 7 59.06 -36.00 12.98
C ARG A 7 58.16 -34.96 13.67
N GLY A 8 56.88 -35.31 13.74
CA GLY A 8 55.80 -34.60 14.45
C GLY A 8 55.72 -34.96 15.94
N PRO A 9 54.58 -34.63 16.57
CA PRO A 9 53.80 -35.68 17.21
C PRO A 9 52.29 -35.65 16.91
N ASP A 10 51.71 -36.84 17.05
CA ASP A 10 50.31 -37.23 16.96
C ASP A 10 49.37 -36.47 17.89
N LEU A 11 48.18 -36.14 17.38
CA LEU A 11 46.95 -36.02 18.16
C LEU A 11 45.80 -36.62 17.34
N CYS A 12 45.60 -37.94 17.47
CA CYS A 12 44.34 -38.60 17.15
C CYS A 12 43.38 -38.39 18.32
N ALA A 13 42.38 -37.52 18.14
CA ALA A 13 41.17 -37.52 18.96
C ALA A 13 40.07 -38.24 18.17
N GLU A 14 39.52 -39.29 18.76
CA GLU A 14 38.40 -40.07 18.24
C GLU A 14 37.17 -39.18 18.02
N VAL A 15 36.68 -39.13 16.78
CA VAL A 15 35.38 -38.55 16.44
C VAL A 15 34.34 -39.65 16.64
N GLN A 16 33.48 -39.51 17.65
CA GLN A 16 32.30 -40.38 17.77
C GLN A 16 31.29 -40.07 16.65
N PRO A 17 30.67 -41.09 16.03
CA PRO A 17 29.65 -40.87 15.02
C PRO A 17 28.39 -40.27 15.65
N THR A 18 28.00 -39.09 15.17
CA THR A 18 26.68 -38.50 15.43
C THR A 18 25.57 -39.44 14.94
N PRO A 19 24.49 -39.65 15.72
CA PRO A 19 23.38 -40.47 15.29
C PRO A 19 22.67 -39.84 14.08
N THR A 20 22.44 -40.66 13.07
CA THR A 20 21.62 -40.32 11.90
C THR A 20 20.20 -40.01 12.38
N PRO A 21 19.61 -38.85 12.05
CA PRO A 21 18.21 -38.59 12.41
C PRO A 21 17.31 -39.57 11.66
N GLU A 22 16.41 -40.22 12.39
CA GLU A 22 15.36 -41.05 11.80
C GLU A 22 14.51 -40.22 10.82
N PRO A 23 14.12 -40.78 9.67
CA PRO A 23 13.22 -40.10 8.76
C PRO A 23 11.86 -39.90 9.45
N LEU A 24 11.42 -38.65 9.55
CA LEU A 24 10.08 -38.31 10.00
C LEU A 24 9.06 -38.99 9.07
N ASP A 25 8.36 -40.00 9.59
CA ASP A 25 7.21 -40.62 8.91
C ASP A 25 6.05 -39.62 8.86
N LEU A 26 6.00 -38.87 7.75
CA LEU A 26 4.88 -38.01 7.38
C LEU A 26 3.83 -38.83 6.63
N SER A 27 3.20 -39.78 7.33
CA SER A 27 1.99 -40.41 6.79
C SER A 27 0.87 -39.37 6.65
N ALA A 28 0.21 -39.39 5.49
CA ALA A 28 -0.85 -38.46 5.09
C ALA A 28 -2.04 -38.39 6.08
N SER A 29 -2.14 -39.32 7.03
CA SER A 29 -3.20 -39.39 8.03
C SER A 29 -3.09 -38.34 9.13
N LYS A 30 -1.89 -37.79 9.44
CA LYS A 30 -1.73 -36.73 10.45
C LYS A 30 -2.01 -35.31 9.92
N VAL A 31 -1.93 -35.10 8.60
CA VAL A 31 -2.24 -33.81 7.97
C VAL A 31 -3.77 -33.62 7.83
N ALA A 32 -4.53 -34.71 7.74
CA ALA A 32 -5.99 -34.66 7.65
C ALA A 32 -6.67 -34.14 8.94
N GLY A 33 -6.01 -34.21 10.10
CA GLY A 33 -6.57 -33.76 11.39
C GLY A 33 -6.54 -32.24 11.63
N TYR A 34 -5.84 -31.47 10.80
CA TYR A 34 -5.68 -30.01 10.97
C TYR A 34 -6.48 -29.16 9.99
N ILE A 35 -7.17 -29.79 9.03
CA ILE A 35 -8.17 -29.09 8.21
C ILE A 35 -9.49 -29.18 8.99
N GLY A 36 -9.65 -28.30 9.98
CA GLY A 36 -10.96 -28.07 10.57
C GLY A 36 -11.93 -27.83 9.43
N ARG A 37 -13.01 -28.63 9.35
CA ARG A 37 -14.11 -28.33 8.43
C ARG A 37 -14.47 -26.87 8.67
N PRO A 38 -14.45 -25.99 7.65
CA PRO A 38 -14.97 -24.64 7.83
C PRO A 38 -16.37 -24.79 8.42
N ALA A 39 -16.64 -24.05 9.49
CA ALA A 39 -17.96 -24.00 10.10
C ALA A 39 -18.97 -23.84 8.96
N ALA A 40 -20.01 -24.69 8.94
CA ALA A 40 -21.04 -24.62 7.92
C ALA A 40 -21.51 -23.17 7.88
N CYS A 41 -21.30 -22.51 6.75
CA CYS A 41 -21.54 -21.09 6.63
C CYS A 41 -23.02 -20.85 6.90
N SER A 42 -23.33 -20.15 7.99
CA SER A 42 -24.68 -19.68 8.24
C SER A 42 -25.11 -18.86 7.02
N GLN A 43 -26.29 -19.17 6.50
CA GLN A 43 -26.84 -18.54 5.31
C GLN A 43 -26.79 -17.01 5.47
N GLY A 44 -25.92 -16.32 4.72
CA GLY A 44 -25.85 -14.86 4.69
C GLY A 44 -24.45 -14.25 4.71
N HIS A 45 -23.43 -14.95 5.21
CA HIS A 45 -22.09 -14.36 5.28
C HIS A 45 -21.32 -14.53 3.95
N LEU A 46 -21.04 -13.40 3.30
CA LEU A 46 -20.15 -13.32 2.15
C LEU A 46 -18.71 -13.18 2.61
N PHE A 47 -17.80 -13.93 2.01
CA PHE A 47 -16.36 -13.85 2.28
C PHE A 47 -15.55 -13.98 0.99
N PRO A 48 -14.31 -13.45 0.95
CA PRO A 48 -13.41 -13.64 -0.17
C PRO A 48 -13.23 -15.12 -0.53
N GLY A 49 -13.36 -15.43 -1.81
CA GLY A 49 -13.28 -16.77 -2.38
C GLY A 49 -14.62 -17.49 -2.58
N CYS A 50 -15.74 -16.98 -2.04
CA CYS A 50 -17.08 -17.49 -2.33
C CYS A 50 -17.37 -17.44 -3.83
N THR A 51 -17.97 -18.51 -4.37
CA THR A 51 -18.58 -18.44 -5.70
C THR A 51 -20.02 -17.97 -5.54
N ILE A 52 -20.36 -16.89 -6.24
CA ILE A 52 -21.69 -16.30 -6.25
C ILE A 52 -22.30 -16.35 -7.65
N ALA A 53 -23.62 -16.16 -7.71
CA ALA A 53 -24.35 -15.79 -8.93
C ALA A 53 -25.03 -14.44 -8.67
N ASP A 54 -24.97 -13.52 -9.62
CA ASP A 54 -25.75 -12.28 -9.56
C ASP A 54 -27.22 -12.50 -9.99
N SER A 55 -28.00 -11.42 -10.01
CA SER A 55 -29.42 -11.41 -10.39
C SER A 55 -29.66 -11.90 -11.83
N SER A 56 -28.67 -11.82 -12.71
CA SER A 56 -28.72 -12.33 -14.09
C SER A 56 -28.34 -13.82 -14.20
N GLY A 57 -27.89 -14.43 -13.09
CA GLY A 57 -27.35 -15.78 -13.05
C GLY A 57 -25.88 -15.88 -13.48
N LYS A 58 -25.20 -14.74 -13.71
CA LYS A 58 -23.78 -14.73 -14.06
C LYS A 58 -22.95 -15.10 -12.83
N LEU A 59 -22.07 -16.08 -13.01
CA LEU A 59 -21.19 -16.55 -11.95
C LEU A 59 -20.01 -15.60 -11.76
N GLY A 60 -19.61 -15.42 -10.51
CA GLY A 60 -18.43 -14.66 -10.11
C GLY A 60 -17.83 -15.17 -8.81
N GLN A 61 -16.64 -14.69 -8.47
CA GLN A 61 -15.96 -14.98 -7.21
C GLN A 61 -15.78 -13.70 -6.40
N ILE A 62 -16.11 -13.73 -5.11
CA ILE A 62 -15.86 -12.58 -4.24
C ILE A 62 -14.35 -12.41 -4.05
N GLU A 63 -13.81 -11.26 -4.41
CA GLU A 63 -12.40 -10.93 -4.21
C GLU A 63 -12.19 -10.16 -2.90
N PHE A 64 -13.11 -9.25 -2.58
CA PHE A 64 -13.00 -8.40 -1.41
C PHE A 64 -14.36 -8.11 -0.80
N VAL A 65 -14.42 -8.13 0.53
CA VAL A 65 -15.61 -7.76 1.32
C VAL A 65 -15.20 -6.60 2.21
N PRO A 66 -15.70 -5.38 1.95
CA PRO A 66 -15.48 -4.25 2.84
C PRO A 66 -15.94 -4.57 4.26
N ARG A 67 -15.25 -4.00 5.25
CA ARG A 67 -15.77 -3.98 6.62
C ARG A 67 -16.89 -2.98 6.74
N GLY A 68 -17.80 -3.21 7.69
CA GLY A 68 -18.97 -2.37 7.93
C GLY A 68 -20.24 -2.83 7.20
N SER A 69 -21.25 -1.98 7.20
CA SER A 69 -22.58 -2.16 6.59
C SER A 69 -22.57 -2.02 5.07
N SER A 70 -21.40 -2.00 4.42
CA SER A 70 -21.33 -1.83 2.96
C SER A 70 -22.24 -2.85 2.27
N GLU A 71 -23.26 -2.32 1.60
CA GLU A 71 -24.23 -3.07 0.81
C GLU A 71 -23.59 -3.71 -0.43
N GLU A 72 -22.29 -3.59 -0.63
CA GLU A 72 -21.59 -4.08 -1.82
C GLU A 72 -20.36 -4.92 -1.46
N VAL A 73 -19.99 -5.78 -2.40
CA VAL A 73 -18.76 -6.58 -2.35
C VAL A 73 -18.08 -6.54 -3.72
N LEU A 74 -16.77 -6.69 -3.74
CA LEU A 74 -16.02 -6.75 -4.98
C LEU A 74 -16.05 -8.17 -5.53
N VAL A 75 -16.58 -8.33 -6.73
CA VAL A 75 -16.73 -9.61 -7.41
C VAL A 75 -15.87 -9.63 -8.68
N GLN A 76 -15.09 -10.70 -8.85
CA GLN A 76 -14.43 -11.05 -10.09
C GLN A 76 -15.33 -11.96 -10.93
N TYR A 77 -15.83 -11.45 -12.05
CA TYR A 77 -16.73 -12.20 -12.94
C TYR A 77 -16.01 -13.01 -14.02
N SER A 78 -14.69 -12.88 -14.14
CA SER A 78 -13.87 -13.65 -15.08
C SER A 78 -13.24 -14.86 -14.39
N GLN A 79 -13.06 -15.94 -15.15
CA GLN A 79 -12.29 -17.10 -14.68
C GLN A 79 -10.78 -16.84 -14.75
N ASP A 80 -10.35 -15.85 -15.54
CA ASP A 80 -8.98 -15.40 -15.59
C ASP A 80 -8.71 -14.39 -14.46
N PRO A 81 -7.88 -14.71 -13.45
CA PRO A 81 -7.55 -13.77 -12.38
C PRO A 81 -6.74 -12.56 -12.86
N GLN A 82 -6.20 -12.57 -14.09
CA GLN A 82 -5.50 -11.43 -14.67
C GLN A 82 -6.43 -10.48 -15.42
N ASP A 83 -7.67 -10.87 -15.66
CA ASP A 83 -8.68 -10.03 -16.29
C ASP A 83 -9.27 -9.06 -15.25
N LEU A 84 -8.48 -8.04 -14.89
CA LEU A 84 -8.86 -7.02 -13.92
C LEU A 84 -10.04 -6.16 -14.39
N ALA A 85 -10.40 -6.20 -15.68
CA ALA A 85 -11.55 -5.49 -16.24
C ALA A 85 -12.89 -6.13 -15.83
N ALA A 86 -12.86 -7.38 -15.36
CA ALA A 86 -14.04 -8.11 -14.91
C ALA A 86 -14.36 -7.91 -13.42
N LEU A 87 -13.53 -7.17 -12.68
CA LEU A 87 -13.79 -6.77 -11.30
C LEU A 87 -14.89 -5.71 -11.25
N ARG A 88 -15.89 -5.92 -10.39
CA ARG A 88 -16.99 -4.98 -10.20
C ARG A 88 -17.47 -4.99 -8.75
N TRP A 89 -17.84 -3.82 -8.25
CA TRP A 89 -18.64 -3.72 -7.03
C TRP A 89 -20.07 -4.15 -7.35
N THR A 90 -20.60 -5.08 -6.57
CA THR A 90 -21.95 -5.63 -6.75
C THR A 90 -22.70 -5.58 -5.42
N GLY A 91 -23.96 -5.15 -5.47
CA GLY A 91 -24.86 -5.14 -4.31
C GLY A 91 -25.02 -6.53 -3.71
N ARG A 92 -24.86 -6.67 -2.39
CA ARG A 92 -25.02 -7.92 -1.63
C ARG A 92 -26.40 -8.54 -1.86
N HIS A 93 -27.43 -7.70 -1.96
CA HIS A 93 -28.81 -8.12 -2.25
C HIS A 93 -28.98 -8.71 -3.66
N GLU A 94 -28.06 -8.43 -4.59
CA GLU A 94 -28.05 -9.01 -5.93
C GLU A 94 -27.34 -10.37 -6.00
N LEU A 95 -26.68 -10.78 -4.92
CA LEU A 95 -25.80 -11.95 -4.91
C LEU A 95 -26.44 -13.14 -4.20
N ARG A 96 -26.34 -14.30 -4.83
CA ARG A 96 -26.66 -15.59 -4.23
C ARG A 96 -25.40 -16.45 -4.16
N VAL A 97 -25.05 -16.93 -2.97
CA VAL A 97 -23.95 -17.87 -2.79
C VAL A 97 -24.28 -19.20 -3.47
N VAL A 98 -23.46 -19.59 -4.45
CA VAL A 98 -23.59 -20.86 -5.19
C VAL A 98 -22.71 -21.93 -4.55
N ASP A 99 -21.48 -21.55 -4.18
CA ASP A 99 -20.53 -22.43 -3.51
C ASP A 99 -19.80 -21.63 -2.43
N ALA A 100 -20.11 -21.97 -1.17
CA ALA A 100 -19.46 -21.42 0.02
C ALA A 100 -18.13 -22.12 0.34
N THR A 101 -17.74 -23.17 -0.41
CA THR A 101 -16.42 -23.74 -0.22
C THR A 101 -15.38 -22.73 -0.69
N THR A 102 -14.70 -22.09 0.28
CA THR A 102 -13.54 -21.21 0.02
C THR A 102 -12.50 -22.01 -0.76
N ARG A 103 -12.51 -21.92 -2.09
CA ARG A 103 -11.47 -22.59 -2.89
C ARG A 103 -10.16 -21.82 -2.88
N ARG A 104 -10.16 -20.54 -2.48
CA ARG A 104 -8.98 -19.68 -2.56
C ARG A 104 -9.02 -18.59 -1.48
N SER A 105 -8.60 -18.92 -0.26
CA SER A 105 -7.81 -17.91 0.46
C SER A 105 -6.53 -17.76 -0.36
N THR A 106 -6.41 -16.67 -1.12
CA THR A 106 -5.15 -16.39 -1.83
C THR A 106 -4.02 -16.21 -0.82
N GLU A 107 -4.31 -15.78 0.40
CA GLU A 107 -3.36 -15.71 1.52
C GLU A 107 -2.85 -17.11 1.92
N ARG A 108 -1.53 -17.24 2.11
CA ARG A 108 -0.91 -18.48 2.59
C ARG A 108 -1.44 -18.82 3.98
N ALA A 109 -1.68 -20.11 4.24
CA ALA A 109 -2.24 -20.57 5.51
C ALA A 109 -1.42 -20.15 6.74
N ASP A 110 -0.09 -20.13 6.64
CA ASP A 110 0.79 -19.71 7.72
C ASP A 110 0.75 -18.20 7.99
N VAL A 111 0.62 -17.38 6.94
CA VAL A 111 0.42 -15.92 7.05
C VAL A 111 -0.91 -15.60 7.70
N ARG A 112 -1.98 -16.27 7.26
CA ARG A 112 -3.32 -16.14 7.86
C ARG A 112 -3.31 -16.51 9.35
N ALA A 113 -2.70 -17.65 9.69
CA ALA A 113 -2.62 -18.10 11.08
C ALA A 113 -1.80 -17.14 11.96
N TYR A 114 -0.72 -16.56 11.44
CA TYR A 114 0.07 -15.54 12.14
C TYR A 114 -0.75 -14.26 12.36
N ARG A 115 -1.45 -13.76 11.34
CA ARG A 115 -2.38 -12.61 11.46
C ARG A 115 -3.43 -12.85 12.53
N GLU A 116 -4.14 -13.97 12.46
CA GLU A 116 -5.21 -14.29 13.40
C GLU A 116 -4.67 -14.45 14.83
N ALA A 117 -3.42 -14.90 14.99
CA ALA A 117 -2.78 -14.97 16.31
C ALA A 117 -2.48 -13.57 16.87
N LEU A 118 -1.95 -12.65 16.04
CA LEU A 118 -1.77 -11.24 16.43
C LEU A 118 -3.11 -10.60 16.81
N ARG A 119 -4.16 -10.86 16.04
CA ARG A 119 -5.51 -10.36 16.35
C ARG A 119 -6.04 -10.93 17.65
N ALA A 120 -5.92 -12.24 17.89
CA ALA A 120 -6.33 -12.86 19.15
C ALA A 120 -5.64 -12.21 20.37
N ILE A 121 -4.34 -11.93 20.29
CA ILE A 121 -3.59 -11.24 21.35
C ILE A 121 -4.11 -9.81 21.56
N ARG A 122 -4.44 -9.09 20.48
CA ARG A 122 -4.98 -7.73 20.57
C ARG A 122 -6.36 -7.72 21.21
N LEU A 123 -7.27 -8.57 20.74
CA LEU A 123 -8.63 -8.69 21.27
C LEU A 123 -8.63 -9.10 22.76
N ARG A 124 -7.71 -9.99 23.16
CA ARG A 124 -7.45 -10.28 24.58
C ARG A 124 -7.09 -9.01 25.36
N SER A 125 -6.16 -8.23 24.82
CA SER A 125 -5.66 -7.02 25.48
C SER A 125 -6.75 -5.96 25.63
N ALA A 126 -7.74 -5.96 24.73
CA ALA A 126 -8.96 -5.17 24.82
C ALA A 126 -10.03 -5.74 25.78
N GLY A 127 -9.76 -6.87 26.44
CA GLY A 127 -10.65 -7.47 27.44
C GLY A 127 -11.75 -8.38 26.88
N GLN A 128 -11.72 -8.73 25.59
CA GLN A 128 -12.72 -9.65 25.02
C GLN A 128 -12.55 -11.09 25.55
N PRO A 129 -13.64 -11.82 25.82
CA PRO A 129 -13.59 -13.21 26.25
C PRO A 129 -13.13 -14.14 25.13
N VAL A 130 -12.49 -15.25 25.50
CA VAL A 130 -11.91 -16.24 24.56
C VAL A 130 -12.95 -16.76 23.57
N GLU A 131 -14.17 -16.97 24.03
CA GLU A 131 -15.27 -17.55 23.25
C GLU A 131 -15.70 -16.61 22.12
N GLU A 132 -15.82 -15.31 22.40
CA GLU A 132 -16.12 -14.28 21.38
C GLU A 132 -14.96 -14.13 20.39
N ILE A 133 -13.71 -14.13 20.87
CA ILE A 133 -12.53 -14.09 19.99
C ILE A 133 -12.50 -15.31 19.05
N ALA A 134 -12.83 -16.50 19.58
CA ALA A 134 -12.88 -17.74 18.82
C ALA A 134 -13.96 -17.72 17.74
N GLU A 135 -15.15 -17.20 18.07
CA GLU A 135 -16.24 -17.00 17.12
C GLU A 135 -15.86 -15.99 16.04
N GLU A 136 -15.35 -14.81 16.43
CA GLU A 136 -14.94 -13.74 15.51
C GLU A 136 -13.86 -14.20 14.50
N LEU A 137 -12.88 -14.99 14.98
CA LEU A 137 -11.80 -15.49 14.13
C LEU A 137 -12.17 -16.77 13.36
N GLY A 138 -13.31 -17.40 13.66
CA GLY A 138 -13.67 -18.72 13.14
C GLY A 138 -12.62 -19.78 13.52
N ARG A 139 -12.09 -19.72 14.75
CA ARG A 139 -11.06 -20.62 15.28
C ARG A 139 -11.56 -21.37 16.52
N PRO A 140 -11.09 -22.60 16.79
CA PRO A 140 -11.41 -23.28 18.04
C PRO A 140 -10.89 -22.50 19.26
N THR A 141 -11.65 -22.48 20.36
CA THR A 141 -11.26 -21.83 21.62
C THR A 141 -9.92 -22.32 22.15
N SER A 142 -9.58 -23.60 21.95
CA SER A 142 -8.28 -24.16 22.31
C SER A 142 -7.11 -23.53 21.56
N TRP A 143 -7.29 -23.25 20.26
CA TRP A 143 -6.29 -22.56 19.44
C TRP A 143 -6.12 -21.11 19.91
N VAL A 144 -7.23 -20.42 20.17
CA VAL A 144 -7.22 -19.03 20.64
C VAL A 144 -6.51 -18.91 21.98
N ARG A 145 -6.83 -19.76 22.97
CA ARG A 145 -6.12 -19.82 24.26
C ARG A 145 -4.62 -20.03 24.08
N GLN A 146 -4.23 -21.00 23.25
CA GLN A 146 -2.81 -21.29 22.96
C GLN A 146 -2.07 -20.07 22.38
N ARG A 147 -2.71 -19.29 21.50
CA ARG A 147 -2.08 -18.12 20.86
C ARG A 147 -2.07 -16.89 21.76
N MET A 148 -3.13 -16.69 22.53
CA MET A 148 -3.25 -15.58 23.46
C MET A 148 -2.16 -15.58 24.53
N ASP A 149 -1.66 -16.75 24.94
CA ASP A 149 -0.57 -16.87 25.93
C ASP A 149 0.83 -16.55 25.36
N GLN A 150 0.93 -16.27 24.07
CA GLN A 150 2.16 -15.84 23.41
C GLN A 150 2.21 -14.32 23.34
N SER A 151 3.41 -13.74 23.37
CA SER A 151 3.60 -12.33 23.04
C SER A 151 3.76 -12.15 21.52
N PRO A 152 3.42 -10.97 20.95
CA PRO A 152 3.64 -10.68 19.53
C PRO A 152 5.09 -10.92 19.08
N ALA A 153 6.06 -10.57 19.93
CA ALA A 153 7.49 -10.77 19.67
C ALA A 153 7.91 -12.25 19.62
N THR A 154 7.19 -13.12 20.34
CA THR A 154 7.46 -14.57 20.39
C THR A 154 6.69 -15.39 19.36
N LEU A 155 5.71 -14.78 18.68
CA LEU A 155 4.97 -15.48 17.63
C LEU A 155 5.90 -15.86 16.48
N GLN A 156 5.87 -17.13 16.08
CA GLN A 156 6.66 -17.61 14.96
C GLN A 156 6.19 -16.93 13.67
N LYS A 157 7.04 -16.04 13.14
CA LYS A 157 6.78 -15.34 11.88
C LYS A 157 6.81 -16.33 10.69
N PRO A 158 5.90 -16.18 9.71
CA PRO A 158 5.95 -16.95 8.48
C PRO A 158 7.26 -16.74 7.72
N LYS A 159 7.70 -17.76 6.97
CA LYS A 159 8.91 -17.65 6.13
C LYS A 159 8.75 -16.53 5.10
N GLY A 160 9.74 -15.64 5.03
CA GLY A 160 9.77 -14.43 4.19
C GLY A 160 9.22 -13.17 4.86
N MET A 161 8.73 -13.28 6.11
CA MET A 161 8.19 -12.18 6.91
C MET A 161 8.98 -12.02 8.22
N GLU A 162 10.20 -12.53 8.30
CA GLU A 162 11.02 -12.52 9.51
C GLU A 162 11.33 -11.09 9.99
N TRP A 163 11.41 -10.17 9.04
CA TRP A 163 11.71 -8.76 9.23
C TRP A 163 10.47 -7.89 9.53
N TRP A 164 9.26 -8.46 9.48
CA TRP A 164 8.05 -7.71 9.80
C TRP A 164 7.99 -7.33 11.26
N ASP A 165 7.62 -6.09 11.54
CA ASP A 165 7.20 -5.71 12.88
C ASP A 165 5.82 -6.30 13.17
N ALA A 166 5.70 -7.01 14.30
CA ALA A 166 4.44 -7.57 14.74
C ALA A 166 3.43 -6.48 15.13
N GLU A 167 3.92 -5.34 15.63
CA GLU A 167 3.11 -4.16 15.93
C GLU A 167 2.75 -3.40 14.64
N GLY A 168 3.56 -3.55 13.60
CA GLY A 168 3.33 -3.00 12.27
C GLY A 168 2.19 -3.66 11.48
N PHE A 169 1.51 -4.67 12.04
CA PHE A 169 0.39 -5.31 11.36
C PHE A 169 -0.92 -4.52 11.52
N CYS A 170 -1.42 -4.01 10.40
CA CYS A 170 -2.76 -3.43 10.28
C CYS A 170 -3.60 -4.28 9.33
N GLU A 171 -4.83 -4.64 9.73
CA GLU A 171 -5.77 -5.23 8.78
C GLU A 171 -6.14 -4.21 7.70
N VAL A 172 -6.46 -4.71 6.52
CA VAL A 172 -6.89 -3.84 5.42
C VAL A 172 -8.30 -3.34 5.73
N THR A 173 -8.45 -2.03 5.86
CA THR A 173 -9.73 -1.34 6.00
C THR A 173 -9.97 -0.54 4.73
N TYR A 174 -11.19 -0.58 4.21
CA TYR A 174 -11.56 0.09 2.96
C TYR A 174 -12.89 0.83 3.17
N LEU A 175 -12.95 2.09 2.77
CA LEU A 175 -14.11 2.96 2.81
C LEU A 175 -14.40 3.45 1.39
N ARG A 176 -15.62 3.22 0.91
CA ARG A 176 -16.01 3.58 -0.46
C ARG A 176 -16.47 5.03 -0.51
N GLY A 177 -16.05 5.78 -1.53
CA GLY A 177 -16.54 7.14 -1.79
C GLY A 177 -16.26 8.17 -0.70
N TYR A 178 -15.37 7.88 0.25
CA TYR A 178 -15.00 8.74 1.37
C TYR A 178 -14.72 10.20 0.97
N ALA A 179 -13.94 10.39 -0.10
CA ALA A 179 -13.52 11.69 -0.60
C ALA A 179 -14.16 12.03 -1.97
N ARG A 180 -15.37 11.51 -2.24
CA ARG A 180 -16.03 11.74 -3.53
C ARG A 180 -16.51 13.18 -3.62
N GLN A 181 -15.83 13.98 -4.43
CA GLN A 181 -16.17 15.38 -4.66
C GLN A 181 -16.03 15.73 -6.15
N PRO A 182 -17.07 16.27 -6.81
CA PRO A 182 -17.00 16.66 -8.21
C PRO A 182 -15.87 17.65 -8.49
N GLY A 183 -15.05 17.37 -9.50
CA GLY A 183 -13.97 18.27 -9.94
C GLY A 183 -12.70 18.23 -9.08
N LEU A 184 -12.68 17.49 -7.97
CA LEU A 184 -11.53 17.44 -7.06
C LEU A 184 -10.28 16.87 -7.76
N TYR A 185 -10.46 15.80 -8.53
CA TYR A 185 -9.37 15.20 -9.31
C TYR A 185 -8.79 16.21 -10.32
N GLU A 186 -9.65 16.86 -11.10
CA GLU A 186 -9.27 17.83 -12.13
C GLU A 186 -8.55 19.03 -11.52
N ASP A 187 -9.07 19.57 -10.42
CA ASP A 187 -8.47 20.69 -9.69
C ASP A 187 -7.05 20.35 -9.22
N ILE A 188 -6.87 19.20 -8.57
CA ILE A 188 -5.56 18.76 -8.08
C ILE A 188 -4.58 18.55 -9.23
N VAL A 189 -4.99 17.87 -10.29
CA VAL A 189 -4.11 17.59 -11.44
C VAL A 189 -3.69 18.88 -12.14
N ALA A 190 -4.56 19.88 -12.22
CA ALA A 190 -4.29 21.16 -12.87
C ALA A 190 -3.41 22.11 -12.03
N THR A 191 -3.46 22.02 -10.71
CA THR A 191 -2.81 22.98 -9.79
C THR A 191 -1.49 22.49 -9.22
N VAL A 192 -1.27 21.18 -9.14
CA VAL A 192 -0.06 20.60 -8.56
C VAL A 192 1.06 20.50 -9.61
N ASP A 193 2.27 20.93 -9.22
CA ASP A 193 3.47 20.75 -10.02
C ASP A 193 3.94 19.28 -9.97
N TRP A 194 3.59 18.52 -11.01
CA TRP A 194 3.93 17.10 -11.11
C TRP A 194 5.37 16.88 -11.60
N GLU A 195 6.09 15.99 -10.91
CA GLU A 195 7.40 15.52 -11.33
C GLU A 195 7.31 14.10 -11.89
N GLN A 196 7.97 13.83 -13.01
CA GLN A 196 8.09 12.47 -13.52
C GLN A 196 8.79 11.58 -12.48
N ASP A 197 8.16 10.47 -12.04
CA ASP A 197 8.83 9.55 -11.12
C ASP A 197 10.03 8.93 -11.85
N LYS A 198 11.23 9.12 -11.30
CA LYS A 198 12.47 8.64 -11.87
C LYS A 198 12.87 7.36 -11.16
N VAL A 199 12.40 6.25 -11.74
CA VAL A 199 12.72 4.91 -11.25
C VAL A 199 13.61 4.18 -12.23
N TRP A 200 14.89 4.09 -11.87
CA TRP A 200 15.88 3.34 -12.60
C TRP A 200 15.67 1.84 -12.36
N ARG A 201 15.43 1.08 -13.43
CA ARG A 201 15.35 -0.38 -13.36
C ARG A 201 16.68 -0.98 -13.76
N VAL A 202 17.37 -1.59 -12.81
CA VAL A 202 18.67 -2.23 -13.02
C VAL A 202 18.47 -3.73 -13.16
N ARG A 203 19.04 -4.33 -14.21
CA ARG A 203 19.01 -5.78 -14.44
C ARG A 203 20.11 -6.45 -13.62
N LYS A 204 19.77 -7.43 -12.78
CA LYS A 204 20.74 -8.31 -12.11
C LYS A 204 20.54 -9.75 -12.62
N GLN A 205 21.62 -10.37 -13.10
CA GLN A 205 21.62 -11.79 -13.47
C GLN A 205 22.01 -12.61 -12.23
N GLU A 206 21.17 -13.56 -11.81
CA GLU A 206 21.50 -14.53 -10.76
C GLU A 206 21.39 -15.96 -11.35
N GLY A 207 22.53 -16.55 -11.69
CA GLY A 207 22.60 -17.93 -12.22
C GLY A 207 22.16 -18.09 -13.69
N ASN A 208 22.22 -19.35 -14.17
CA ASN A 208 22.15 -19.72 -15.59
C ASN A 208 20.78 -19.59 -16.27
N ALA A 209 19.74 -18.99 -15.68
CA ALA A 209 18.47 -18.80 -16.40
C ALA A 209 17.49 -17.76 -15.86
N ASN A 210 17.63 -17.26 -14.62
CA ASN A 210 16.59 -16.42 -14.03
C ASN A 210 17.00 -14.95 -13.95
N TRP A 211 16.20 -14.12 -14.62
CA TRP A 211 16.37 -12.68 -14.74
C TRP A 211 15.52 -11.99 -13.65
N HIS A 212 16.14 -11.17 -12.79
CA HIS A 212 15.40 -10.38 -11.80
C HIS A 212 15.63 -8.88 -12.03
N LEU A 213 14.54 -8.12 -12.15
CA LEU A 213 14.55 -6.66 -12.18
C LEU A 213 14.64 -6.09 -10.76
N ARG A 214 15.51 -5.10 -10.53
CA ARG A 214 15.47 -4.28 -9.32
C ARG A 214 15.17 -2.82 -9.63
N THR A 215 14.30 -2.24 -8.81
CA THR A 215 13.90 -0.84 -8.82
C THR A 215 14.87 -0.03 -7.97
N VAL A 216 15.34 1.11 -8.49
CA VAL A 216 16.17 2.11 -7.82
C VAL A 216 15.46 3.46 -8.00
N LYS A 217 15.23 4.21 -6.92
CA LYS A 217 14.62 5.56 -6.97
C LYS A 217 15.68 6.65 -6.79
N GLU A 218 15.48 7.79 -7.45
CA GLU A 218 16.27 9.02 -7.26
C GLU A 218 15.88 9.72 -5.95
N CYS A 219 16.85 10.29 -5.22
CA CYS A 219 16.63 11.01 -3.97
C CYS A 219 16.81 12.52 -4.21
N PRO A 220 15.77 13.36 -4.02
CA PRO A 220 15.88 14.81 -4.16
C PRO A 220 16.54 15.37 -2.90
N GLY A 221 17.85 15.64 -2.96
CA GLY A 221 18.64 16.07 -1.81
C GLY A 221 18.32 17.50 -1.32
N LEU A 222 18.32 17.69 0.00
CA LEU A 222 18.27 18.98 0.71
C LEU A 222 19.59 19.75 0.63
N GLY A 223 20.14 19.96 -0.57
CA GLY A 223 21.36 20.77 -0.78
C GLY A 223 22.65 20.28 -0.07
N ARG A 224 22.61 19.23 0.75
CA ARG A 224 23.75 18.61 1.45
C ARG A 224 23.47 17.13 1.76
N GLY A 225 23.93 16.22 0.90
CA GLY A 225 24.29 14.84 1.27
C GLY A 225 23.18 13.86 1.73
N PHE A 226 23.02 12.81 0.94
CA PHE A 226 22.33 11.51 1.11
C PHE A 226 22.03 10.98 2.55
N CYS A 227 20.78 10.57 2.85
CA CYS A 227 20.37 10.02 4.16
C CYS A 227 20.05 8.50 4.21
N GLY A 228 20.28 7.73 3.14
CA GLY A 228 20.34 6.26 3.21
C GLY A 228 19.01 5.50 3.39
N ARG A 229 18.51 4.93 2.29
CA ARG A 229 18.12 3.50 2.13
C ARG A 229 17.88 3.25 0.63
N SER A 230 18.68 2.33 0.08
CA SER A 230 18.91 1.99 -1.35
C SER A 230 19.79 2.96 -2.18
N LEU A 231 21.01 2.48 -2.47
CA LEU A 231 22.17 3.03 -3.20
C LEU A 231 22.97 4.16 -2.54
N GLN A 232 24.12 3.81 -1.97
CA GLN A 232 25.11 4.76 -1.46
C GLN A 232 25.73 5.58 -2.60
N LYS A 233 25.65 6.91 -2.52
CA LYS A 233 26.67 7.80 -3.06
C LYS A 233 27.86 7.74 -2.08
N VAL A 234 29.07 7.44 -2.56
CA VAL A 234 30.28 7.48 -1.72
C VAL A 234 30.65 8.95 -1.55
N PRO A 235 30.57 9.55 -0.33
CA PRO A 235 31.19 10.84 -0.06
C PRO A 235 32.70 10.66 0.02
N ASP A 236 33.47 11.68 -0.36
CA ASP A 236 34.95 11.61 -0.35
C ASP A 236 35.55 11.43 1.05
N ASP A 237 34.77 11.56 2.14
CA ASP A 237 35.29 11.75 3.50
C ASP A 237 34.72 10.86 4.63
N THR A 238 33.84 9.87 4.40
CA THR A 238 33.38 8.96 5.49
C THR A 238 33.49 7.47 5.18
N HIS A 239 34.24 6.76 6.04
CA HIS A 239 34.50 5.32 6.10
C HIS A 239 34.61 4.57 4.76
N GLN A 240 35.83 4.63 4.24
CA GLN A 240 36.36 3.82 3.16
C GLN A 240 36.21 2.31 3.40
N ILE A 241 35.23 1.66 2.75
CA ILE A 241 35.59 0.46 1.97
C ILE A 241 36.24 0.99 0.70
N GLY A 242 37.47 1.49 0.85
CA GLY A 242 38.13 2.31 -0.16
C GLY A 242 38.93 1.49 -1.16
N PRO A 243 39.44 2.13 -2.22
CA PRO A 243 40.35 1.58 -3.25
C PRO A 243 41.68 0.99 -2.72
N ARG A 244 41.85 0.86 -1.39
CA ARG A 244 42.97 0.15 -0.75
C ARG A 244 42.61 -1.26 -0.28
N ASP A 245 41.34 -1.66 -0.27
CA ASP A 245 40.97 -3.08 -0.19
C ASP A 245 41.01 -3.71 -1.59
N VAL A 246 42.22 -3.78 -2.14
CA VAL A 246 42.51 -4.44 -3.42
C VAL A 246 42.06 -5.90 -3.39
N HIS A 247 41.99 -6.52 -2.20
CA HIS A 247 41.63 -7.93 -2.04
C HIS A 247 40.14 -8.23 -2.15
N HIS A 248 39.23 -7.34 -1.74
CA HIS A 248 37.80 -7.50 -2.04
C HIS A 248 37.39 -6.94 -3.39
N ALA A 249 37.95 -5.79 -3.81
CA ALA A 249 37.64 -5.20 -5.12
C ALA A 249 38.14 -6.07 -6.30
N ALA A 250 39.30 -6.75 -6.16
CA ALA A 250 39.79 -7.69 -7.18
C ALA A 250 39.00 -9.00 -7.25
N LYS A 251 38.21 -9.34 -6.21
CA LYS A 251 37.34 -10.52 -6.21
C LYS A 251 35.98 -10.23 -6.83
N THR A 252 35.54 -8.97 -6.88
CA THR A 252 34.37 -8.56 -7.66
C THR A 252 34.70 -8.49 -9.14
N ARG A 253 34.37 -9.55 -9.87
CA ARG A 253 34.45 -9.56 -11.33
C ARG A 253 33.30 -8.72 -11.91
N PRO A 254 33.56 -7.80 -12.86
CA PRO A 254 32.50 -7.32 -13.73
C PRO A 254 31.80 -8.54 -14.34
N HIS A 255 30.49 -8.64 -14.19
CA HIS A 255 29.75 -9.74 -14.81
C HIS A 255 30.01 -9.67 -16.32
N GLY A 256 30.63 -10.70 -16.91
CA GLY A 256 31.06 -10.73 -18.32
C GLY A 256 29.93 -10.62 -19.34
N ASN A 257 28.68 -10.53 -18.87
CA ASN A 257 27.47 -10.69 -19.66
C ASN A 257 26.69 -9.37 -19.77
N TRP A 258 27.20 -8.25 -19.22
CA TRP A 258 26.58 -6.94 -19.38
C TRP A 258 27.16 -6.23 -20.60
N TYR A 259 26.61 -6.54 -21.77
CA TYR A 259 26.83 -5.78 -22.99
C TYR A 259 26.17 -4.42 -22.82
N CYS A 260 26.97 -3.38 -22.57
CA CYS A 260 26.51 -2.01 -22.79
C CYS A 260 26.32 -1.90 -24.30
N SER A 261 25.10 -1.69 -24.78
CA SER A 261 24.86 -1.47 -26.22
C SER A 261 25.73 -0.34 -26.76
N MET A 262 26.09 0.64 -25.91
CA MET A 262 26.98 1.75 -26.26
C MET A 262 28.48 1.42 -26.25
N ALA A 263 28.89 0.20 -25.88
CA ALA A 263 30.27 -0.23 -26.09
C ALA A 263 30.64 -0.22 -27.59
N GLN A 264 29.63 -0.37 -28.48
CA GLN A 264 29.79 -0.22 -29.93
C GLN A 264 29.92 1.25 -30.37
N GLU A 265 29.46 2.20 -29.56
CA GLU A 265 29.50 3.65 -29.82
C GLU A 265 30.68 4.34 -29.11
N GLY A 266 31.67 3.56 -28.63
CA GLY A 266 32.87 4.12 -28.01
C GLY A 266 32.72 4.50 -26.54
N CYS A 267 31.67 4.03 -25.84
CA CYS A 267 31.59 4.14 -24.39
C CYS A 267 32.74 3.33 -23.75
N GLN A 268 33.84 3.99 -23.41
CA GLN A 268 34.94 3.40 -22.66
C GLN A 268 34.48 3.23 -21.21
N LYS A 269 33.98 2.03 -20.88
CA LYS A 269 33.93 1.60 -19.49
C LYS A 269 35.35 1.73 -18.93
N PRO A 270 35.58 2.50 -17.84
CA PRO A 270 36.91 2.57 -17.26
C PRO A 270 37.37 1.15 -16.94
N GLN A 271 38.56 0.80 -17.39
CA GLN A 271 39.19 -0.45 -16.96
C GLN A 271 39.30 -0.39 -15.43
N LEU A 272 39.19 -1.53 -14.75
CA LEU A 272 39.26 -1.58 -13.27
C LEU A 272 40.54 -0.89 -12.72
N ALA A 273 41.59 -0.80 -13.54
CA ALA A 273 42.85 -0.14 -13.25
C ALA A 273 42.94 1.34 -13.65
N SER A 274 41.96 1.88 -14.40
CA SER A 274 41.92 3.30 -14.74
C SER A 274 41.47 4.11 -13.52
N PRO A 275 42.17 5.20 -13.17
CA PRO A 275 41.68 6.14 -12.17
C PRO A 275 40.31 6.64 -12.64
N LEU A 276 39.26 6.39 -11.84
CA LEU A 276 37.89 6.76 -12.17
C LEU A 276 37.80 8.29 -12.21
N GLN A 277 37.83 8.85 -13.41
CA GLN A 277 37.52 10.26 -13.64
C GLN A 277 36.00 10.39 -13.73
N GLU A 278 35.43 11.19 -12.84
CA GLU A 278 34.03 11.64 -12.79
C GLU A 278 32.98 10.64 -12.23
N PRO A 279 31.82 11.11 -11.72
CA PRO A 279 31.04 10.34 -10.77
C PRO A 279 30.43 9.10 -11.41
N TYR A 280 30.55 7.99 -10.69
CA TYR A 280 30.00 6.69 -11.06
C TYR A 280 29.09 6.20 -9.95
N TRP A 281 28.03 5.51 -10.32
CA TRP A 281 27.06 4.96 -9.38
C TRP A 281 27.44 3.52 -9.07
N TRP A 282 27.59 3.15 -7.78
CA TRP A 282 27.97 1.80 -7.36
C TRP A 282 26.99 1.21 -6.35
N CYS A 283 26.68 -0.08 -6.48
CA CYS A 283 25.90 -0.82 -5.48
C CYS A 283 26.74 -1.94 -4.88
N SER A 284 27.15 -1.80 -3.62
CA SER A 284 27.98 -2.78 -2.91
C SER A 284 27.32 -4.17 -2.74
N LYS A 285 25.98 -4.25 -2.82
CA LYS A 285 25.24 -5.52 -2.70
C LYS A 285 24.99 -6.22 -4.05
N CYS A 286 25.05 -5.48 -5.15
CA CYS A 286 24.75 -5.99 -6.49
C CYS A 286 25.96 -5.97 -7.43
N SER A 287 27.10 -5.43 -6.99
CA SER A 287 28.37 -5.38 -7.71
C SER A 287 28.27 -4.85 -9.15
N TRP A 288 27.52 -3.77 -9.36
CA TRP A 288 27.35 -3.11 -10.67
C TRP A 288 27.68 -1.63 -10.60
N TYR A 289 28.10 -1.06 -11.74
CA TYR A 289 28.29 0.38 -11.93
C TYR A 289 27.67 0.90 -13.24
N CYS A 290 27.33 2.19 -13.26
CA CYS A 290 26.92 2.93 -14.46
C CYS A 290 27.58 4.33 -14.44
N CYS A 291 28.03 4.83 -15.59
CA CYS A 291 28.54 6.20 -15.73
C CYS A 291 27.39 7.18 -16.02
N ASP A 292 27.59 8.47 -15.70
CA ASP A 292 26.58 9.52 -15.91
C ASP A 292 26.10 9.62 -17.37
N ALA A 293 26.97 9.44 -18.36
CA ALA A 293 26.57 9.45 -19.77
C ALA A 293 25.60 8.31 -20.13
N CYS A 294 25.75 7.13 -19.51
CA CYS A 294 24.83 6.01 -19.69
C CYS A 294 23.52 6.23 -18.92
N VAL A 295 23.56 6.89 -17.75
CA VAL A 295 22.34 7.30 -17.02
C VAL A 295 21.54 8.31 -17.84
N GLN A 296 22.19 9.33 -18.41
CA GLN A 296 21.56 10.36 -19.24
C GLN A 296 20.98 9.84 -20.56
N ARG A 297 21.52 8.74 -21.11
CA ARG A 297 21.06 8.13 -22.38
C ARG A 297 20.19 6.90 -22.20
N MET A 298 20.12 6.33 -20.99
CA MET A 298 19.12 5.30 -20.73
C MET A 298 17.77 5.98 -20.94
N PRO A 299 16.96 5.54 -21.92
CA PRO A 299 15.64 6.12 -22.07
C PRO A 299 14.98 5.94 -20.71
N ASP A 300 14.50 7.05 -20.13
CA ASP A 300 13.59 6.95 -19.00
C ASP A 300 12.58 5.90 -19.44
N LYS A 301 12.61 4.72 -18.80
CA LYS A 301 11.38 3.96 -18.72
C LYS A 301 10.59 4.79 -17.76
N ALA A 302 9.94 5.84 -18.28
CA ALA A 302 8.98 6.63 -17.57
C ALA A 302 8.18 5.58 -16.80
N THR A 303 8.39 5.52 -15.48
CA THR A 303 7.36 4.90 -14.69
C THR A 303 6.18 5.72 -15.04
N SER A 304 5.18 5.08 -15.61
CA SER A 304 4.11 5.77 -16.30
C SER A 304 3.34 6.70 -15.35
N LYS A 305 3.65 6.69 -14.04
CA LYS A 305 3.24 7.68 -13.05
C LYS A 305 4.18 8.88 -12.86
N GLN A 306 3.59 9.99 -12.44
CA GLN A 306 4.23 11.18 -11.91
C GLN A 306 4.01 11.25 -10.39
N VAL A 307 4.82 12.02 -9.68
CA VAL A 307 4.80 12.17 -8.24
C VAL A 307 4.84 13.64 -7.84
N ALA A 308 4.22 13.93 -6.72
CA ALA A 308 4.36 15.20 -6.02
C ALA A 308 4.35 14.94 -4.50
N GLN A 309 4.73 15.93 -3.72
CA GLN A 309 4.50 15.95 -2.28
C GLN A 309 3.42 16.98 -2.01
N TRP A 310 2.46 16.65 -1.16
CA TRP A 310 1.47 17.64 -0.74
C TRP A 310 2.16 18.80 -0.02
N ARG A 311 1.71 20.02 -0.33
CA ARG A 311 2.09 21.26 0.33
C ARG A 311 0.83 22.12 0.48
N PRO A 312 0.59 22.75 1.64
CA PRO A 312 -0.51 23.69 1.81
C PRO A 312 -0.47 24.79 0.76
N GLY A 313 -1.65 25.19 0.31
CA GLY A 313 -1.87 26.26 -0.65
C GLY A 313 -1.77 25.83 -2.11
N ALA A 314 -1.44 24.57 -2.42
CA ALA A 314 -1.42 24.09 -3.80
C ALA A 314 -2.85 24.00 -4.38
N SER A 315 -3.80 23.44 -3.62
CA SER A 315 -5.22 23.44 -3.92
C SER A 315 -6.00 23.56 -2.60
N PRO A 316 -6.93 24.53 -2.47
CA PRO A 316 -7.78 24.64 -1.27
C PRO A 316 -8.62 23.40 -1.01
N GLN A 317 -9.08 22.71 -2.05
CA GLN A 317 -9.86 21.48 -1.91
C GLN A 317 -9.00 20.31 -1.44
N LEU A 318 -7.77 20.21 -1.93
CA LEU A 318 -6.80 19.23 -1.44
C LEU A 318 -6.45 19.46 0.03
N ASP A 319 -6.27 20.71 0.43
CA ASP A 319 -5.95 21.07 1.82
C ASP A 319 -7.11 20.72 2.77
N ALA A 320 -8.35 21.00 2.34
CA ALA A 320 -9.55 20.60 3.08
C ALA A 320 -9.61 19.07 3.24
N LEU A 321 -9.43 18.31 2.15
CA LEU A 321 -9.41 16.84 2.21
C LEU A 321 -8.32 16.32 3.15
N VAL A 322 -7.11 16.90 3.11
CA VAL A 322 -6.03 16.51 4.03
C VAL A 322 -6.43 16.78 5.48
N ALA A 323 -7.04 17.94 5.77
CA ALA A 323 -7.51 18.28 7.10
C ALA A 323 -8.60 17.32 7.59
N ASP A 324 -9.55 16.96 6.74
CA ASP A 324 -10.63 16.01 7.06
C ASP A 324 -10.06 14.63 7.38
N VAL A 325 -9.14 14.11 6.56
CA VAL A 325 -8.47 12.83 6.83
C VAL A 325 -7.69 12.86 8.15
N VAL A 326 -6.97 13.95 8.41
CA VAL A 326 -6.21 14.10 9.66
C VAL A 326 -7.14 14.08 10.86
N LYS A 327 -8.26 14.78 10.78
CA LYS A 327 -9.29 14.84 11.83
C LYS A 327 -9.99 13.49 12.03
N ASP A 328 -10.54 12.92 10.96
CA ASP A 328 -11.40 11.72 11.01
C ASP A 328 -10.64 10.49 11.49
N PHE A 329 -9.35 10.40 11.14
CA PHE A 329 -8.49 9.32 11.57
C PHE A 329 -7.67 9.66 12.81
N ASN A 330 -7.84 10.84 13.40
CA ASN A 330 -7.05 11.32 14.53
C ASN A 330 -5.53 11.18 14.28
N LEU A 331 -5.09 11.50 13.05
CA LEU A 331 -3.68 11.55 12.71
C LEU A 331 -3.04 12.75 13.41
N PRO A 332 -1.76 12.66 13.79
CA PRO A 332 -1.06 13.85 14.24
C PRO A 332 -0.95 14.85 13.07
N ASP A 333 -0.78 16.12 13.41
CA ASP A 333 -0.52 17.18 12.44
C ASP A 333 0.70 16.80 11.56
N PRO A 334 0.55 16.72 10.22
CA PRO A 334 1.64 16.33 9.32
C PRO A 334 2.88 17.23 9.44
N PHE A 335 2.72 18.51 9.84
CA PHE A 335 3.85 19.43 10.06
C PHE A 335 4.62 19.13 11.34
N GLN A 336 3.95 18.61 12.36
CA GLN A 336 4.55 18.34 13.66
C GLN A 336 5.13 16.93 13.74
N ALA A 337 4.40 15.95 13.21
CA ALA A 337 4.82 14.54 13.25
C ALA A 337 5.83 14.16 12.16
N GLY A 338 6.00 15.01 11.15
CA GLY A 338 7.05 14.83 10.13
C GLY A 338 6.83 13.61 9.22
N TYR A 339 5.60 13.09 9.13
CA TYR A 339 5.28 12.10 8.12
C TYR A 339 4.96 12.75 6.78
N THR A 340 5.22 12.04 5.69
CA THR A 340 5.07 12.59 4.34
C THR A 340 3.74 12.17 3.73
N ILE A 341 3.02 13.13 3.16
CA ILE A 341 1.87 12.87 2.29
C ILE A 341 2.37 12.93 0.84
N LYS A 342 2.42 11.76 0.19
CA LYS A 342 2.89 11.62 -1.19
C LYS A 342 1.72 11.51 -2.15
N MET A 343 1.85 12.17 -3.29
CA MET A 343 0.88 12.12 -4.36
C MET A 343 1.47 11.34 -5.53
N ASN A 344 0.69 10.42 -6.08
CA ASN A 344 1.07 9.64 -7.26
C ASN A 344 0.00 9.83 -8.33
N TRP A 345 0.34 10.43 -9.46
CA TRP A 345 -0.57 10.58 -10.60
C TRP A 345 -0.23 9.56 -11.69
N TYR A 346 -1.24 8.82 -12.10
CA TYR A 346 -1.23 7.75 -13.10
C TYR A 346 -1.98 8.27 -14.33
N PRO A 347 -1.33 8.98 -15.26
CA PRO A 347 -1.99 9.64 -16.39
C PRO A 347 -2.81 8.70 -17.27
N ASP A 348 -2.47 7.40 -17.31
CA ASP A 348 -3.12 6.42 -18.18
C ASP A 348 -3.18 5.01 -17.58
N ALA A 349 -3.88 4.11 -18.27
CA ALA A 349 -4.04 2.71 -17.91
C ALA A 349 -2.74 1.88 -17.87
N LEU A 350 -1.68 2.36 -18.52
CA LEU A 350 -0.38 1.71 -18.58
C LEU A 350 0.52 2.12 -17.40
N SER A 351 0.06 3.09 -16.61
CA SER A 351 0.63 3.53 -15.35
C SER A 351 0.62 2.42 -14.31
N ARG A 352 1.81 2.04 -13.83
CA ARG A 352 1.97 0.97 -12.83
C ARG A 352 2.98 1.28 -11.74
N VAL A 353 2.76 0.65 -10.59
CA VAL A 353 3.73 0.53 -9.50
C VAL A 353 3.94 -0.95 -9.24
N SER A 354 5.16 -1.43 -9.46
CA SER A 354 5.50 -2.82 -9.17
C SER A 354 5.32 -3.12 -7.67
N PRO A 355 4.92 -4.35 -7.31
CA PRO A 355 4.77 -4.75 -5.92
C PRO A 355 6.01 -4.40 -5.08
N HIS A 356 5.78 -3.70 -3.98
CA HIS A 356 6.81 -3.22 -3.07
C HIS A 356 6.26 -3.10 -1.64
N ARG A 357 7.13 -2.89 -0.66
CA ARG A 357 6.77 -2.80 0.77
C ARG A 357 7.34 -1.53 1.38
N HIS A 358 6.65 -1.04 2.40
CA HIS A 358 7.09 0.01 3.30
C HIS A 358 7.02 -0.50 4.74
N ASP A 359 7.86 0.05 5.62
CA ASP A 359 7.88 -0.29 7.06
C ASP A 359 6.90 0.58 7.87
N ASN A 360 5.93 1.18 7.17
CA ASN A 360 4.98 2.17 7.69
C ASN A 360 3.56 1.67 7.46
N TRP A 361 2.61 2.22 8.20
CA TRP A 361 1.21 2.14 7.79
C TRP A 361 0.91 3.14 6.69
N THR A 362 -0.06 2.81 5.86
CA THR A 362 -0.44 3.56 4.68
C THR A 362 -1.94 3.78 4.66
N LEU A 363 -2.37 5.03 4.71
CA LEU A 363 -3.71 5.44 4.34
C LEU A 363 -3.64 6.04 2.92
N LEU A 364 -4.41 5.49 2.00
CA LEU A 364 -4.37 5.83 0.58
C LEU A 364 -5.78 6.20 0.12
N ILE A 365 -5.91 7.38 -0.47
CA ILE A 365 -7.13 7.81 -1.17
C ILE A 365 -6.91 7.73 -2.68
N SER A 366 -7.94 7.30 -3.41
CA SER A 366 -7.96 7.16 -4.86
C SER A 366 -8.91 8.20 -5.45
N LEU A 367 -8.44 8.97 -6.44
CA LEU A 367 -9.23 9.96 -7.18
C LEU A 367 -9.10 9.74 -8.68
N GLY A 368 -10.13 10.06 -9.46
CA GLY A 368 -10.20 9.90 -10.91
C GLY A 368 -10.55 8.48 -11.36
N ALA A 369 -9.92 8.02 -12.45
CA ALA A 369 -10.25 6.76 -13.08
C ALA A 369 -10.03 5.54 -12.16
N PRO A 370 -10.91 4.51 -12.23
CA PRO A 370 -10.77 3.33 -11.39
C PRO A 370 -9.48 2.57 -11.72
N ARG A 371 -8.80 2.08 -10.67
CA ARG A 371 -7.68 1.15 -10.80
C ARG A 371 -7.66 0.13 -9.69
N VAL A 372 -7.09 -1.02 -9.98
CA VAL A 372 -6.79 -2.03 -8.99
C VAL A 372 -5.58 -1.60 -8.15
N LEU A 373 -5.72 -1.70 -6.83
CA LEU A 373 -4.63 -1.73 -5.88
C LEU A 373 -4.45 -3.17 -5.41
N SER A 374 -3.28 -3.74 -5.69
CA SER A 374 -2.87 -5.02 -5.10
C SER A 374 -2.36 -4.78 -3.68
N VAL A 375 -2.89 -5.50 -2.69
CA VAL A 375 -2.39 -5.53 -1.30
C VAL A 375 -2.19 -6.99 -0.89
N ASP A 376 -0.92 -7.36 -0.78
CA ASP A 376 -0.34 -8.70 -0.80
C ASP A 376 -0.86 -9.55 -1.96
N ARG A 377 -1.97 -10.26 -1.75
CA ARG A 377 -2.62 -11.11 -2.76
C ARG A 377 -4.08 -10.73 -3.00
N ALA A 378 -4.60 -9.74 -2.27
CA ALA A 378 -5.90 -9.16 -2.52
C ALA A 378 -5.79 -8.14 -3.66
N GLN A 379 -6.82 -8.10 -4.50
CA GLN A 379 -7.00 -7.07 -5.51
C GLN A 379 -8.21 -6.23 -5.06
N VAL A 380 -8.01 -4.93 -4.90
CA VAL A 380 -9.08 -3.99 -4.53
C VAL A 380 -9.27 -3.02 -5.67
N LEU A 381 -10.47 -2.97 -6.25
CA LEU A 381 -10.81 -1.96 -7.27
C LEU A 381 -11.09 -0.64 -6.55
N MET A 382 -10.15 0.29 -6.64
CA MET A 382 -10.25 1.63 -6.07
C MET A 382 -10.86 2.57 -7.12
N GLU A 383 -12.03 3.11 -6.82
CA GLU A 383 -12.75 4.11 -7.61
C GLU A 383 -12.43 5.53 -7.13
N ASP A 384 -13.16 6.51 -7.66
CA ASP A 384 -13.07 7.91 -7.26
C ASP A 384 -13.66 8.13 -5.85
N GLY A 385 -12.84 8.72 -4.98
CA GLY A 385 -13.16 9.02 -3.59
C GLY A 385 -12.85 7.88 -2.62
N ASP A 386 -12.45 6.70 -3.08
CA ASP A 386 -12.22 5.55 -2.19
C ASP A 386 -10.97 5.72 -1.31
N LEU A 387 -11.06 5.25 -0.07
CA LEU A 387 -9.98 5.24 0.91
C LEU A 387 -9.65 3.81 1.34
N ILE A 388 -8.37 3.51 1.49
CA ILE A 388 -7.89 2.23 2.03
C ILE A 388 -6.76 2.44 3.03
N LEU A 389 -6.85 1.80 4.19
CA LEU A 389 -5.82 1.72 5.22
C LEU A 389 -5.23 0.32 5.25
N PHE A 390 -3.91 0.21 5.24
CA PHE A 390 -3.19 -1.05 5.42
C PHE A 390 -1.81 -0.80 6.06
N GLY A 391 -1.19 -1.85 6.60
CA GLY A 391 0.10 -1.80 7.28
C GLY A 391 1.29 -2.08 6.34
N THR A 392 2.19 -2.94 6.79
CA THR A 392 3.46 -3.30 6.09
C THR A 392 3.31 -4.32 4.95
N GLN A 393 2.08 -4.51 4.45
CA GLN A 393 1.74 -5.38 3.32
C GLN A 393 2.43 -4.95 2.02
N SER A 394 2.76 -5.93 1.18
CA SER A 394 3.26 -5.66 -0.18
C SER A 394 2.15 -5.07 -0.98
N HIS A 395 2.39 -3.99 -1.71
CA HIS A 395 1.33 -3.41 -2.52
C HIS A 395 1.89 -2.84 -3.82
N GLY A 396 0.99 -2.65 -4.77
CA GLY A 396 1.32 -2.15 -6.10
C GLY A 396 0.07 -1.86 -6.91
N VAL A 397 0.25 -1.15 -8.01
CA VAL A 397 -0.82 -0.81 -8.96
C VAL A 397 -0.43 -1.50 -10.27
N PRO A 398 -1.12 -2.57 -10.69
CA PRO A 398 -0.88 -3.21 -11.98
C PRO A 398 -1.33 -2.31 -13.15
N GLU A 399 -0.90 -2.67 -14.36
CA GLU A 399 -1.45 -2.08 -15.58
C GLU A 399 -2.91 -2.53 -15.76
N MET A 400 -3.76 -1.64 -16.26
CA MET A 400 -5.15 -1.94 -16.59
C MET A 400 -5.52 -1.36 -17.95
N PRO A 401 -5.09 -1.96 -19.08
CA PRO A 401 -5.24 -1.39 -20.43
C PRO A 401 -6.67 -0.97 -20.83
N SER A 402 -7.69 -1.57 -20.20
CA SER A 402 -9.10 -1.25 -20.43
C SER A 402 -9.62 -0.03 -19.66
N ALA A 403 -8.90 0.45 -18.65
CA ALA A 403 -9.30 1.61 -17.88
C ALA A 403 -9.07 2.90 -18.69
N ALA A 404 -10.08 3.76 -18.78
CA ALA A 404 -9.96 5.06 -19.43
C ALA A 404 -9.65 6.15 -18.40
N GLY A 405 -8.78 7.08 -18.76
CA GLY A 405 -8.46 8.26 -17.94
C GLY A 405 -7.34 8.06 -16.92
N GLY A 406 -6.92 9.18 -16.34
CA GLY A 406 -5.89 9.22 -15.32
C GLY A 406 -6.45 8.99 -13.91
N ARG A 407 -5.58 8.57 -12.99
CA ARG A 407 -5.90 8.34 -11.58
C ARG A 407 -4.88 9.01 -10.68
N LEU A 408 -5.28 9.52 -9.54
CA LEU A 408 -4.39 10.05 -8.52
C LEU A 408 -4.48 9.19 -7.25
N SER A 409 -3.38 9.06 -6.53
CA SER A 409 -3.36 8.52 -5.17
C SER A 409 -2.72 9.49 -4.21
N LEU A 410 -3.45 9.85 -3.16
CA LEU A 410 -2.96 10.61 -2.01
C LEU A 410 -2.58 9.61 -0.91
N VAL A 411 -1.31 9.58 -0.53
CA VAL A 411 -0.71 8.50 0.28
C VAL A 411 -0.10 9.08 1.55
N PHE A 412 -0.74 8.83 2.68
CA PHE A 412 -0.27 9.16 4.02
C PHE A 412 0.54 7.97 4.54
N MET A 413 1.82 8.18 4.85
CA MET A 413 2.69 7.12 5.37
C MET A 413 3.22 7.48 6.75
N PHE A 414 2.71 6.84 7.79
CA PHE A 414 3.02 7.14 9.20
C PHE A 414 3.48 5.88 9.94
N ALA A 415 4.09 6.07 11.11
CA ALA A 415 4.51 4.96 11.95
C ALA A 415 3.29 4.14 12.40
N PRO A 416 3.43 2.83 12.62
CA PRO A 416 2.37 2.02 13.22
C PRO A 416 1.85 2.66 14.52
N ASP A 417 0.55 2.89 14.60
CA ASP A 417 -0.10 3.52 15.74
C ASP A 417 -1.44 2.83 16.03
N GLN A 418 -1.56 2.19 17.19
CA GLN A 418 -2.76 1.43 17.52
C GLN A 418 -4.01 2.31 17.68
N GLU A 419 -3.87 3.55 18.14
CA GLU A 419 -5.01 4.47 18.30
C GLU A 419 -5.63 4.81 16.95
N LEU A 420 -4.78 5.03 15.96
CA LEU A 420 -5.18 5.29 14.58
C LEU A 420 -5.92 4.11 13.95
N GLN A 421 -5.50 2.87 14.24
CA GLN A 421 -6.24 1.71 13.77
C GLN A 421 -7.63 1.63 14.42
N LEU A 422 -7.76 1.99 15.69
CA LEU A 422 -9.06 2.06 16.37
C LEU A 422 -9.95 3.18 15.79
N ALA A 423 -9.38 4.34 15.45
CA ALA A 423 -10.09 5.42 14.78
C ALA A 423 -10.60 4.99 13.41
N ALA A 424 -9.73 4.38 12.59
CA ALA A 424 -10.11 3.84 11.29
C ALA A 424 -11.20 2.76 11.37
N TYR A 425 -11.15 1.91 12.41
CA TYR A 425 -12.24 1.00 12.67
C TYR A 425 -13.52 1.74 13.01
N SER A 426 -13.48 2.69 13.93
CA SER A 426 -14.66 3.44 14.38
C SER A 426 -15.34 4.19 13.23
N ALA A 427 -14.56 4.79 12.32
CA ALA A 427 -15.07 5.43 11.12
C ALA A 427 -15.86 4.45 10.22
N SER A 428 -15.39 3.21 10.07
CA SER A 428 -16.09 2.18 9.27
C SER A 428 -17.43 1.69 9.87
N TRP A 429 -17.71 2.03 11.14
CA TRP A 429 -18.95 1.64 11.82
C TRP A 429 -19.97 2.79 11.91
N GLN A 430 -19.55 4.03 11.63
CA GLN A 430 -20.45 5.19 11.66
C GLN A 430 -21.27 5.36 10.37
N ASP A 431 -21.17 4.43 9.42
CA ASP A 431 -22.03 4.30 8.23
C ASP A 431 -23.45 3.80 8.58
N GLY A 432 -24.13 4.56 9.44
CA GLY A 432 -25.54 4.88 9.26
C GLY A 432 -25.63 5.94 8.16
N TYR A 433 -25.67 5.45 6.93
CA TYR A 433 -25.59 6.18 5.66
C TYR A 433 -26.85 7.02 5.38
N ASP A 434 -27.15 8.01 6.22
CA ASP A 434 -28.23 8.99 5.95
C ASP A 434 -27.80 10.47 6.04
N ASP A 435 -26.56 10.81 6.45
CA ASP A 435 -26.19 12.22 6.70
C ASP A 435 -24.99 12.75 5.88
N TRP A 436 -24.22 11.89 5.22
CA TRP A 436 -22.99 12.33 4.50
C TRP A 436 -23.20 12.69 3.03
N ALA A 437 -24.34 12.31 2.43
CA ALA A 437 -24.67 12.73 1.07
C ALA A 437 -25.23 14.17 1.01
N ASP A 438 -25.55 14.78 2.16
CA ASP A 438 -26.18 16.11 2.25
C ASP A 438 -25.23 17.21 2.80
N THR A 439 -23.97 16.88 3.09
CA THR A 439 -23.01 17.91 3.55
C THR A 439 -22.34 18.68 2.41
N SER A 440 -22.51 18.25 1.15
CA SER A 440 -22.06 19.02 -0.02
C SER A 440 -23.09 20.04 -0.54
N GLU A 441 -24.37 19.93 -0.14
CA GLU A 441 -25.38 20.99 -0.31
C GLU A 441 -25.40 21.99 0.86
N ASN A 442 -24.69 21.69 1.95
CA ASN A 442 -24.50 22.64 3.06
C ASN A 442 -23.43 23.72 2.79
N ARG A 443 -23.19 24.04 1.50
CA ARG A 443 -22.78 25.38 1.08
C ARG A 443 -24.02 26.26 0.98
N GLY A 444 -24.59 26.58 2.15
CA GLY A 444 -25.61 27.61 2.30
C GLY A 444 -26.96 27.26 1.69
N GLU A 445 -27.58 26.14 2.10
CA GLU A 445 -29.04 26.13 2.10
C GLU A 445 -29.50 27.23 3.04
N VAL A 446 -29.92 28.34 2.44
CA VAL A 446 -30.55 29.45 3.14
C VAL A 446 -31.76 28.89 3.87
N GLU A 447 -31.77 28.95 5.21
CA GLU A 447 -32.88 28.46 6.03
C GLU A 447 -34.22 28.92 5.43
N GLY A 448 -35.08 27.98 5.07
CA GLY A 448 -36.31 28.27 4.33
C GLY A 448 -37.21 29.30 5.04
N ALA A 449 -37.12 29.42 6.36
CA ALA A 449 -37.81 30.44 7.14
C ALA A 449 -37.26 31.85 6.90
N ALA A 450 -35.94 32.03 6.84
CA ALA A 450 -35.30 33.33 6.56
C ALA A 450 -35.61 33.79 5.13
N LEU A 451 -35.55 32.87 4.16
CA LEU A 451 -35.92 33.16 2.77
C LEU A 451 -37.40 33.56 2.65
N GLN A 452 -38.31 32.82 3.30
CA GLN A 452 -39.73 33.17 3.33
C GLN A 452 -39.99 34.52 3.99
N ALA A 453 -39.26 34.86 5.07
CA ALA A 453 -39.39 36.14 5.75
C ALA A 453 -39.01 37.31 4.84
N LEU A 454 -37.89 37.22 4.11
CA LEU A 454 -37.48 38.25 3.16
C LEU A 454 -38.44 38.37 1.96
N CYS A 455 -38.91 37.25 1.41
CA CYS A 455 -39.91 37.26 0.35
C CYS A 455 -41.24 37.88 0.82
N ALA A 456 -41.65 37.65 2.06
CA ALA A 456 -42.85 38.25 2.65
C ALA A 456 -42.70 39.78 2.87
N MET A 457 -41.48 40.30 2.97
CA MET A 457 -41.19 41.74 2.99
C MET A 457 -41.21 42.38 1.60
N GLY A 458 -41.38 41.60 0.53
CA GLY A 458 -41.52 42.08 -0.85
C GLY A 458 -40.24 42.03 -1.69
N PHE A 459 -39.15 41.45 -1.19
CA PHE A 459 -37.96 41.20 -1.98
C PHE A 459 -38.16 40.00 -2.92
N SER A 460 -37.50 40.00 -4.09
CA SER A 460 -37.54 38.81 -4.96
C SER A 460 -36.77 37.66 -4.33
N GLU A 461 -37.16 36.41 -4.63
CA GLU A 461 -36.47 35.23 -4.10
C GLU A 461 -34.97 35.22 -4.44
N GLU A 462 -34.62 35.69 -5.64
CA GLU A 462 -33.23 35.80 -6.08
C GLU A 462 -32.42 36.80 -5.24
N GLN A 463 -32.98 38.00 -4.97
CA GLN A 463 -32.36 39.01 -4.12
C GLN A 463 -32.23 38.54 -2.66
N ALA A 464 -33.26 37.87 -2.16
CA ALA A 464 -33.30 37.32 -0.81
C ALA A 464 -32.25 36.21 -0.62
N ARG A 465 -32.16 35.24 -1.55
CA ARG A 465 -31.12 34.19 -1.52
C ARG A 465 -29.73 34.77 -1.62
N ALA A 466 -29.48 35.70 -2.55
CA ALA A 466 -28.16 36.30 -2.71
C ALA A 466 -27.71 37.06 -1.45
N SER A 467 -28.63 37.78 -0.80
CA SER A 467 -28.33 38.55 0.42
C SER A 467 -28.13 37.66 1.64
N LEU A 468 -28.92 36.59 1.77
CA LEU A 468 -28.74 35.61 2.84
C LEU A 468 -27.44 34.82 2.67
N LEU A 469 -27.03 34.48 1.44
CA LEU A 469 -25.71 33.90 1.18
C LEU A 469 -24.57 34.86 1.54
N ALA A 470 -24.70 36.14 1.21
CA ALA A 470 -23.68 37.16 1.51
C ALA A 470 -23.54 37.49 3.00
N THR A 471 -24.55 37.15 3.81
CA THR A 471 -24.62 37.45 5.25
C THR A 471 -24.62 36.18 6.10
N GLU A 472 -24.22 35.06 5.53
CA GLU A 472 -24.11 33.76 6.22
C GLU A 472 -25.43 33.35 6.92
N GLY A 473 -26.57 33.70 6.32
CA GLY A 473 -27.91 33.39 6.82
C GLY A 473 -28.52 34.39 7.81
N ASP A 474 -27.80 35.47 8.17
CA ASP A 474 -28.31 36.50 9.09
C ASP A 474 -29.41 37.35 8.42
N THR A 475 -30.65 37.14 8.84
CA THR A 475 -31.82 37.80 8.25
C THR A 475 -31.82 39.31 8.47
N GLU A 476 -31.36 39.81 9.62
CA GLU A 476 -31.33 41.25 9.90
C GLU A 476 -30.28 41.97 9.03
N GLN A 477 -29.11 41.35 8.90
CA GLN A 477 -28.07 41.88 8.01
C GLN A 477 -28.49 41.80 6.54
N ALA A 478 -29.15 40.71 6.12
CA ALA A 478 -29.68 40.58 4.77
C ALA A 478 -30.72 41.67 4.46
N VAL A 479 -31.62 41.99 5.39
CA VAL A 479 -32.56 43.13 5.25
C VAL A 479 -31.79 44.45 5.10
N SER A 480 -30.79 44.69 5.94
CA SER A 480 -29.98 45.93 5.87
C SER A 480 -29.25 46.06 4.52
N LEU A 481 -28.72 44.96 3.99
CA LEU A 481 -28.06 44.90 2.69
C LEU A 481 -29.04 45.23 1.56
N LEU A 482 -30.22 44.62 1.58
CA LEU A 482 -31.29 44.82 0.60
C LEU A 482 -31.85 46.25 0.60
N LEU A 483 -32.04 46.85 1.78
CA LEU A 483 -32.51 48.23 1.89
C LEU A 483 -31.45 49.26 1.48
N SER A 484 -30.16 48.93 1.60
CA SER A 484 -29.07 49.82 1.16
C SER A 484 -28.82 49.80 -0.35
N SER A 485 -29.39 48.82 -1.05
CA SER A 485 -29.21 48.61 -2.50
C SER A 485 -30.43 48.99 -3.34
N ALA A 486 -31.56 49.33 -2.69
CA ALA A 486 -32.76 49.91 -3.28
C ALA A 486 -32.67 51.44 -3.31
#